data_AF-A0A847MZK8-F1
#
_entry.id   AF-A0A847MZK8-F1
#
_cell.length_a   1.000
_cell.length_b   1.000
_cell.length_c   1.000
_cell.angle_alpha   90.00
_cell.angle_beta   90.00
_cell.angle_gamma   90.00
#
_symmetry.space_group_name_H-M   'P 1'
#
loop_
_entity.id
_entity.type
_entity.pdbx_description
1 polymer ?
#
loop_
_entity_poly.entity_id
_entity_poly.type
_entity_poly.pdbx_seq_one_letter_code
_entity_poly.pdbx_strand_id
1 'polypeptide(L)' 'LASVRGGWVPGTHTVYFDSPQDTIELTHRARSREGFAVGAVRSAFWIADGRKGFFTLDDMLEDVYLSVERSI' A
#
# COMPACT_ATOMS: atom_id res chain seq x y z
N LEU A 1 -21.08 -0.50 -2.19
CA LEU A 1 -19.98 0.50 -2.13
C LEU A 1 -20.45 1.65 -1.25
N ALA A 2 -19.67 2.05 -0.25
CA ALA A 2 -19.95 3.22 0.58
C ALA A 2 -18.77 4.19 0.52
N SER A 3 -19.06 5.49 0.47
CA SER A 3 -18.03 6.54 0.49
C SER A 3 -18.43 7.60 1.50
N VAL A 4 -17.58 7.82 2.50
CA VAL A 4 -17.83 8.74 3.60
C VAL A 4 -16.88 9.93 3.49
N ARG A 5 -17.37 11.11 3.87
CA ARG A 5 -16.56 12.33 4.03
C ARG A 5 -16.82 12.86 5.43
N GLY A 6 -15.75 13.16 6.16
CA GLY A 6 -15.87 13.71 7.50
C GLY A 6 -14.53 14.17 8.06
N GLY A 7 -14.49 15.40 8.58
CA GLY A 7 -13.37 15.96 9.32
C GLY A 7 -12.00 15.81 8.66
N TRP A 8 -10.99 15.56 9.49
CA TRP A 8 -9.60 15.30 9.09
C TRP A 8 -9.36 13.80 8.97
N VAL A 9 -9.92 13.13 7.96
CA VAL A 9 -9.65 11.71 7.71
C VAL A 9 -8.77 11.60 6.48
N PRO A 10 -7.46 11.28 6.62
CA PRO A 10 -6.55 11.16 5.47
C PRO A 10 -7.00 10.08 4.48
N GLY A 11 -7.53 8.96 5.00
CA GLY A 11 -8.13 7.88 4.23
C GLY A 11 -8.28 6.61 5.05
N THR A 12 -9.46 6.00 4.99
CA THR A 12 -9.70 4.64 5.50
C THR A 12 -10.41 3.85 4.41
N HIS A 13 -9.88 2.68 4.08
CA HIS A 13 -10.48 1.74 3.13
C HIS A 13 -10.68 0.42 3.85
N THR A 14 -11.90 -0.11 3.78
CA THR A 14 -12.23 -1.43 4.32
C THR A 14 -12.87 -2.26 3.23
N VAL A 15 -12.37 -3.48 3.07
CA VAL A 15 -12.99 -4.53 2.25
C VAL A 15 -13.58 -5.56 3.19
N TYR A 16 -14.84 -5.89 2.95
CA TYR A 16 -15.59 -6.89 3.71
C TYR A 16 -15.79 -8.11 2.83
N PHE A 17 -15.52 -9.28 3.37
CA PHE A 17 -15.92 -10.57 2.82
C PHE A 17 -16.82 -11.21 3.87
N ASP A 18 -18.07 -11.50 3.52
CA ASP A 18 -19.07 -11.94 4.49
C ASP A 18 -19.75 -13.22 4.02
N SER A 19 -20.13 -14.04 4.99
CA SER A 19 -20.81 -15.33 4.79
C SER A 19 -21.67 -15.66 6.02
N PRO A 20 -22.55 -16.67 5.96
CA PRO A 20 -23.34 -17.06 7.13
C PRO A 20 -22.50 -17.55 8.33
N GLN A 21 -21.27 -17.98 8.09
CA GLN A 21 -20.37 -18.53 9.11
C GLN A 21 -19.39 -17.48 9.63
N ASP A 22 -18.78 -16.72 8.71
CA ASP A 22 -17.65 -15.85 8.97
C ASP A 22 -17.77 -14.50 8.27
N THR A 23 -17.24 -13.48 8.93
CA THR A 23 -16.95 -12.15 8.36
C THR A 23 -15.46 -11.90 8.43
N ILE A 24 -14.85 -11.51 7.31
CA ILE A 24 -13.46 -11.09 7.20
C ILE A 24 -13.43 -9.62 6.79
N GLU A 25 -12.68 -8.82 7.53
CA GLU A 25 -12.50 -7.40 7.27
C GLU A 25 -11.03 -7.07 7.07
N LEU A 26 -10.70 -6.47 5.93
CA LEU A 26 -9.37 -5.92 5.67
C LEU A 26 -9.45 -4.40 5.65
N THR A 27 -8.88 -3.75 6.67
CA THR A 27 -8.89 -2.29 6.81
C THR A 27 -7.50 -1.69 6.67
N HIS A 28 -7.32 -0.79 5.70
CA HIS A 28 -6.16 0.11 5.61
C HIS A 28 -6.57 1.51 6.12
N ARG A 29 -5.90 1.99 7.18
CA ARG A 29 -6.11 3.33 7.75
C ARG A 29 -4.83 4.15 7.68
N ALA A 30 -4.85 5.21 6.87
CA ALA A 30 -3.78 6.20 6.84
C ALA A 30 -3.91 7.16 8.02
N ARG A 31 -2.89 7.22 8.89
CA ARG A 31 -2.85 8.13 10.05
C ARG A 31 -2.43 9.55 9.69
N SER A 32 -1.59 9.70 8.66
CA SER A 32 -1.13 10.97 8.11
C SER A 32 -0.80 10.79 6.62
N ARG A 33 -0.45 11.88 5.93
CA ARG A 33 0.03 11.82 4.53
C ARG A 33 1.50 11.43 4.40
N GLU A 34 2.24 11.40 5.50
CA GLU A 34 3.69 11.18 5.49
C GLU A 34 4.04 9.77 4.99
N GLY A 35 3.21 8.77 5.30
CA GLY A 35 3.42 7.40 4.80
C GLY A 35 3.46 7.33 3.27
N PHE A 36 2.61 8.10 2.59
CA PHE A 36 2.62 8.19 1.12
C PHE A 36 3.86 8.91 0.61
N ALA A 37 4.29 9.99 1.28
CA ALA A 37 5.49 10.73 0.91
C ALA A 37 6.76 9.88 1.06
N VAL A 38 6.89 9.15 2.17
CA VAL A 38 8.00 8.20 2.39
C VAL A 38 8.00 7.11 1.33
N GLY A 39 6.83 6.54 1.00
CA GLY A 39 6.69 5.57 -0.08
C GLY A 39 7.17 6.12 -1.42
N ALA A 40 6.70 7.31 -1.81
CA ALA A 40 7.09 7.95 -3.07
C ALA A 40 8.60 8.22 -3.17
N VAL A 41 9.24 8.70 -2.09
CA VAL A 41 10.69 8.93 -2.05
C VAL A 41 11.45 7.61 -2.17
N ARG A 42 11.00 6.54 -1.49
CA ARG A 42 11.61 5.22 -1.63
C ARG A 42 11.47 4.66 -3.05
N SER A 43 10.30 4.81 -3.67
CA SER A 43 10.10 4.43 -5.07
C SER A 43 11.02 5.20 -6.01
N ALA A 44 11.25 6.49 -5.75
CA ALA A 44 12.20 7.29 -6.55
C ALA A 44 13.63 6.75 -6.47
N PHE A 45 14.10 6.37 -5.28
CA PHE A 45 15.42 5.72 -5.13
C PHE A 45 15.48 4.35 -5.83
N TRP A 46 14.43 3.55 -5.69
CA TRP A 46 14.33 2.26 -6.38
C TRP A 46 14.37 2.42 -7.90
N ILE A 47 13.69 3.43 -8.47
CA ILE A 47 13.75 3.73 -9.91
C ILE A 47 15.14 4.22 -10.33
N ALA A 48 15.75 5.11 -9.53
CA ALA A 48 17.04 5.72 -9.84
C ALA A 48 18.20 4.71 -9.95
N ASP A 49 18.04 3.52 -9.40
CA ASP A 49 18.94 2.38 -9.54
C ASP A 49 18.78 1.68 -10.91
N GLY A 50 18.98 2.45 -11.98
CA GLY A 50 19.11 1.95 -13.36
C GLY A 50 17.84 1.44 -14.05
N ARG A 51 16.68 1.46 -13.39
CA ARG A 51 15.41 0.94 -13.93
C ARG A 51 14.86 1.87 -15.02
N LYS A 52 14.38 1.29 -16.12
CA LYS A 52 13.76 2.01 -17.25
C LYS A 52 12.44 1.35 -17.61
N GLY A 53 11.37 2.13 -17.69
CA GLY A 53 10.03 1.63 -17.99
C GLY A 53 8.96 2.36 -17.19
N PHE A 54 7.75 1.81 -17.25
CA PHE A 54 6.63 2.23 -16.42
C PHE A 54 6.48 1.22 -15.29
N PHE A 55 6.45 1.72 -14.05
CA PHE A 55 6.40 0.88 -12.85
C PHE A 55 5.27 1.31 -11.93
N THR A 56 4.77 0.32 -11.20
CA THR A 56 3.76 0.44 -10.15
C THR A 56 4.42 0.24 -8.78
N LEU A 57 3.65 0.45 -7.70
CA LEU A 57 4.12 0.09 -6.37
C LEU A 57 4.25 -1.43 -6.19
N ASP A 58 3.45 -2.23 -6.90
CA ASP A 58 3.51 -3.69 -6.82
C ASP A 58 4.86 -4.20 -7.36
N ASP A 59 5.33 -3.65 -8.49
CA ASP A 59 6.66 -3.98 -9.05
C ASP A 59 7.79 -3.69 -8.05
N MET A 60 7.69 -2.55 -7.34
CA MET A 60 8.66 -2.19 -6.31
C MET A 60 8.58 -3.11 -5.10
N LEU A 61 7.38 -3.41 -4.62
CA LEU A 61 7.17 -4.23 -3.43
C LEU A 61 7.61 -5.67 -3.68
N GLU A 62 7.32 -6.25 -4.84
CA GLU A 62 7.76 -7.60 -5.20
C GLU A 62 9.29 -7.72 -5.15
N ASP A 63 10.02 -6.77 -5.77
CA ASP A 63 11.49 -6.73 -5.74
C ASP A 63 12.02 -6.59 -4.29
N VAL A 64 11.41 -5.71 -3.48
CA VAL A 64 11.78 -5.53 -2.07
C VAL A 64 11.51 -6.79 -1.25
N TYR A 65 10.35 -7.42 -1.35
CA TYR A 65 10.03 -8.63 -0.58
C TYR A 65 10.88 -9.83 -0.99
N LEU A 66 11.12 -10.02 -2.28
CA LEU A 66 12.03 -11.06 -2.78
C LEU A 66 13.47 -10.83 -2.33
N SER A 67 13.90 -9.57 -2.14
CA SER A 67 15.22 -9.26 -1.59
C SER A 67 15.34 -9.61 -0.10
N VAL A 68 14.25 -9.49 0.66
CA VAL A 68 14.18 -9.85 2.08
C VAL A 68 14.21 -11.37 2.25
N GLU A 69 13.45 -12.13 1.46
CA GLU A 69 13.45 -13.60 1.51
C GLU A 69 14.79 -14.23 1.12
N ARG A 70 15.59 -13.55 0.27
CA ARG A 70 16.94 -14.01 -0.08
C ARG A 70 18.01 -13.70 0.98
N SER A 71 17.65 -12.93 2.00
CA SER A 71 18.54 -12.49 3.09
C SER A 71 18.34 -13.27 4.40
N ILE A 72 17.41 -14.23 4.42
CA ILE A 72 17.17 -15.23 5.48
C ILE A 72 17.57 -16.61 5.01
#